data_AF-A0A177P3I5-F1
#
_entry.id   AF-A0A177P3I5-F1
#
_cell.length_a   1.000
_cell.length_b   1.000
_cell.length_c   1.000
_cell.angle_alpha   90.00
_cell.angle_beta   90.00
_cell.angle_gamma   90.00
#
_symmetry.space_group_name_H-M   'P 1'
#
loop_
_entity.id
_entity.type
_entity.pdbx_description
1 polymer ?
#
loop_
_entity_poly.entity_id
_entity_poly.type
_entity_poly.pdbx_seq_one_letter_code
_entity_poly.pdbx_strand_id
1 'polypeptide(L)'
;MLLGGSNAGVYFGWAAQLQGLMPEHEITNRFLGAVGSLYGLARLIEAERRGEAAPDLVVFEYALNDVILLDAGFTTAALVHDALASVAQHCAERGVPLLFLCLRPRPTGGRRVSACVRRIDRIYRRIAKAHGVAPCVTPATIFGEERAEQFVDPHHLTAEASVRCAKVVADLISGGAIPVPRASRLHAPIFDYVSASQAEPQGRCRRVEIASTVFSGSFLEIARPGASRWPGRGRLAGLLLRSTHESGVYRITAGARAFARTAQSSMREIVPNLILLHYSRRRPRADFDLEIAMPDDESALAALPQEKTLLPAEPGAPFAEQRLQIAAVMFWSPSFWRRWLALLSLRFRQEKRSFR
;
A
#
# COMPACT_ATOMS: atom_id res chain seq x y z
N MET A 1 16.36 -0.63 -4.50
CA MET A 1 15.27 -0.01 -3.70
C MET A 1 14.53 -1.05 -2.88
N LEU A 2 14.26 -0.76 -1.61
CA LEU A 2 13.46 -1.60 -0.71
C LEU A 2 12.09 -0.96 -0.47
N LEU A 3 11.02 -1.71 -0.71
CA LEU A 3 9.64 -1.34 -0.42
C LEU A 3 9.10 -2.31 0.63
N GLY A 4 9.22 -1.95 1.90
CA GLY A 4 8.99 -2.85 3.03
C GLY A 4 8.02 -2.36 4.10
N GLY A 5 7.62 -3.28 4.98
CA GLY A 5 6.90 -3.00 6.21
C GLY A 5 7.85 -2.66 7.37
N SER A 6 7.36 -2.78 8.60
CA SER A 6 8.13 -2.43 9.81
C SER A 6 9.36 -3.32 10.05
N ASN A 7 9.39 -4.55 9.53
CA ASN A 7 10.58 -5.42 9.61
C ASN A 7 11.75 -4.90 8.77
N ALA A 8 11.51 -4.01 7.80
CA ALA A 8 12.54 -3.32 7.04
C ALA A 8 13.08 -2.06 7.73
N GLY A 9 12.83 -1.86 9.03
CA GLY A 9 13.27 -0.68 9.78
C GLY A 9 14.79 -0.45 9.83
N VAL A 10 15.19 0.79 10.14
CA VAL A 10 16.56 1.32 9.95
C VAL A 10 17.57 0.88 11.01
N TYR A 11 17.15 0.52 12.24
CA TYR A 11 18.09 0.22 13.33
C TYR A 11 18.35 -1.27 13.54
N PHE A 12 17.31 -2.11 13.46
CA PHE A 12 17.42 -3.56 13.72
C PHE A 12 16.65 -4.44 12.71
N GLY A 13 16.10 -3.81 11.66
CA GLY A 13 15.40 -4.52 10.60
C GLY A 13 16.36 -5.20 9.62
N TRP A 14 15.84 -6.14 8.82
CA TRP A 14 16.64 -6.85 7.83
C TRP A 14 17.27 -5.92 6.78
N ALA A 15 16.64 -4.78 6.49
CA ALA A 15 17.15 -3.79 5.55
C ALA A 15 18.46 -3.14 6.02
N ALA A 16 18.56 -2.83 7.32
CA ALA A 16 19.78 -2.27 7.91
C ALA A 16 20.93 -3.29 7.89
N GLN A 17 20.60 -4.56 8.20
CA GLN A 17 21.57 -5.65 8.13
C GLN A 17 22.03 -5.89 6.68
N LEU A 18 21.12 -5.78 5.70
CA LEU A 18 21.46 -5.90 4.28
C LEU A 18 22.44 -4.82 3.83
N GLN A 19 22.25 -3.57 4.24
CA GLN A 19 23.21 -2.48 3.92
C GLN A 19 24.61 -2.74 4.47
N GLY A 20 24.71 -3.34 5.67
CA GLY A 20 26.00 -3.74 6.25
C GLY A 20 26.65 -4.92 5.53
N LEU A 21 25.86 -5.82 4.95
CA LEU A 21 26.35 -6.96 4.17
C LEU A 21 26.73 -6.60 2.73
N MET A 22 26.18 -5.51 2.20
CA MET A 22 26.33 -5.08 0.80
C MET A 22 26.68 -3.58 0.72
N PRO A 23 27.80 -3.13 1.33
CA PRO A 23 28.14 -1.71 1.44
C PRO A 23 28.43 -1.03 0.10
N GLU A 24 28.77 -1.79 -0.94
CA GLU A 24 28.99 -1.33 -2.31
C GLU A 24 27.69 -0.94 -3.04
N HIS A 25 26.53 -1.35 -2.52
CA HIS A 25 25.23 -1.05 -3.09
C HIS A 25 24.59 0.19 -2.44
N GLU A 26 24.02 1.06 -3.26
CA GLU A 26 23.16 2.15 -2.80
C GLU A 26 21.76 1.62 -2.47
N ILE A 27 21.46 1.42 -1.19
CA ILE A 27 20.16 0.88 -0.76
C ILE A 27 19.23 2.00 -0.31
N THR A 28 18.34 2.43 -1.21
CA THR A 28 17.22 3.30 -0.82
C THR A 28 16.14 2.49 -0.11
N ASN A 29 15.94 2.74 1.19
CA ASN A 29 14.89 2.13 1.98
C ASN A 29 13.67 3.06 2.10
N ARG A 30 12.54 2.67 1.50
CA ARG A 30 11.27 3.41 1.52
C ARG A 30 10.20 2.67 2.30
N PHE A 31 10.59 2.00 3.39
CA PHE A 31 9.64 1.29 4.23
C PHE A 31 8.62 2.24 4.85
N LEU A 32 7.42 1.71 5.09
CA LEU A 32 6.42 2.37 5.91
C LEU A 32 5.70 1.29 6.72
N GLY A 33 5.65 1.49 8.04
CA GLY A 33 4.95 0.57 8.95
C GLY A 33 3.44 0.54 8.70
N ALA A 34 2.81 -0.59 9.03
CA ALA A 34 1.34 -0.76 9.03
C ALA A 34 0.60 -0.47 7.71
N VAL A 35 1.30 -0.48 6.57
CA VAL A 35 0.70 -0.38 5.23
C VAL A 35 1.00 -1.62 4.40
N GLY A 36 0.14 -1.90 3.42
CA GLY A 36 0.20 -3.13 2.62
C GLY A 36 0.71 -2.89 1.19
N SER A 37 0.56 -3.90 0.34
CA SER A 37 1.04 -3.89 -1.06
C SER A 37 0.50 -2.72 -1.89
N LEU A 38 -0.70 -2.22 -1.59
CA LEU A 38 -1.27 -1.05 -2.26
C LEU A 38 -0.42 0.22 -2.06
N TYR A 39 0.20 0.39 -0.88
CA TYR A 39 1.12 1.50 -0.64
C TYR A 39 2.41 1.33 -1.43
N GLY A 40 2.98 0.12 -1.44
CA GLY A 40 4.17 -0.18 -2.26
C GLY A 40 3.94 0.15 -3.74
N LEU A 41 2.77 -0.18 -4.28
CA LEU A 41 2.38 0.23 -5.64
C LEU A 41 2.28 1.76 -5.79
N ALA A 42 1.63 2.45 -4.84
CA ALA A 42 1.51 3.91 -4.87
C ALA A 42 2.89 4.59 -4.91
N ARG A 43 3.88 4.06 -4.18
CA ARG A 43 5.25 4.59 -4.17
C ARG A 43 5.99 4.39 -5.49
N LEU A 44 5.75 3.28 -6.18
CA LEU A 44 6.29 3.05 -7.52
C LEU A 44 5.73 4.05 -8.54
N ILE A 45 4.40 4.22 -8.55
CA ILE A 45 3.71 5.17 -9.44
C ILE A 45 4.17 6.61 -9.17
N GLU A 46 4.30 6.98 -7.90
CA GLU A 46 4.74 8.31 -7.52
C GLU A 46 6.19 8.59 -7.91
N ALA A 47 7.11 7.64 -7.70
CA ALA A 47 8.50 7.77 -8.11
C ALA A 47 8.62 8.00 -9.64
N GLU A 48 7.87 7.23 -10.42
CA GLU A 48 7.79 7.38 -11.87
C GLU A 48 7.27 8.77 -12.28
N ARG A 49 6.19 9.24 -11.66
CA ARG A 49 5.62 10.57 -11.94
C ARG A 49 6.57 11.72 -11.62
N ARG A 50 7.46 11.54 -10.66
CA ARG A 50 8.50 12.52 -10.30
C ARG A 50 9.73 12.45 -11.19
N GLY A 51 9.76 11.53 -12.16
CA GLY A 51 10.92 11.32 -13.02
C GLY A 51 12.12 10.76 -12.28
N GLU A 52 11.91 10.05 -11.16
CA GLU A 52 12.99 9.40 -10.44
C GLU A 52 13.60 8.28 -11.30
N ALA A 53 14.92 8.10 -11.21
CA ALA A 53 15.60 7.02 -11.90
C ALA A 53 15.04 5.67 -11.45
N ALA A 54 14.89 4.75 -12.40
CA ALA A 54 14.49 3.38 -12.09
C ALA A 54 15.61 2.71 -11.26
N PRO A 55 15.27 2.01 -10.17
CA PRO A 55 16.27 1.26 -9.43
C PRO A 55 16.68 -0.01 -10.19
N ASP A 56 17.89 -0.51 -9.94
CA ASP A 56 18.37 -1.77 -10.53
C ASP A 56 17.65 -3.02 -9.98
N LEU A 57 17.00 -2.88 -8.82
CA LEU A 57 16.24 -3.95 -8.17
C LEU A 57 15.19 -3.36 -7.23
N VAL A 58 14.01 -3.99 -7.21
CA VAL A 58 13.00 -3.81 -6.16
C VAL A 58 12.90 -5.07 -5.30
N VAL A 59 13.16 -4.92 -4.00
CA VAL A 59 12.78 -5.92 -2.98
C VAL A 59 11.47 -5.46 -2.33
N PHE A 60 10.42 -6.27 -2.47
CA PHE A 60 9.06 -5.93 -2.08
C PHE A 60 8.58 -6.81 -0.92
N GLU A 61 8.40 -6.20 0.26
CA GLU A 61 8.08 -6.84 1.53
C GLU A 61 6.83 -6.23 2.17
N TYR A 62 5.65 -6.75 1.80
CA TYR A 62 4.37 -6.31 2.39
C TYR A 62 3.43 -7.46 2.77
N ALA A 63 3.87 -8.71 2.63
CA ALA A 63 3.01 -9.87 2.86
C ALA A 63 2.47 -9.92 4.29
N LEU A 64 3.30 -9.58 5.29
CA LEU A 64 2.91 -9.52 6.69
C LEU A 64 1.77 -8.52 6.91
N ASN A 65 1.92 -7.31 6.38
CA ASN A 65 0.90 -6.27 6.52
C ASN A 65 -0.37 -6.60 5.72
N ASP A 66 -0.25 -7.22 4.56
CA ASP A 66 -1.41 -7.70 3.80
C ASP A 66 -2.18 -8.79 4.57
N VAL A 67 -1.51 -9.65 5.33
CA VAL A 67 -2.17 -10.61 6.24
C VAL A 67 -2.95 -9.88 7.33
N ILE A 68 -2.33 -8.91 8.01
CA ILE A 68 -2.95 -8.14 9.10
C ILE A 68 -4.16 -7.34 8.57
N LEU A 69 -3.99 -6.65 7.45
CA LEU A 69 -5.04 -5.84 6.81
C LEU A 69 -6.20 -6.71 6.32
N LEU A 70 -5.90 -7.93 5.83
CA LEU A 70 -6.94 -8.87 5.40
C LEU A 70 -7.69 -9.42 6.59
N ASP A 71 -6.96 -9.80 7.64
CA ASP A 71 -7.54 -10.29 8.88
C ASP A 71 -8.46 -9.24 9.52
N ALA A 72 -8.01 -8.00 9.61
CA ALA A 72 -8.80 -6.89 10.16
C ALA A 72 -9.93 -6.39 9.21
N GLY A 73 -10.04 -6.93 7.99
CA GLY A 73 -11.11 -6.58 7.04
C GLY A 73 -10.96 -5.18 6.41
N PHE A 74 -9.74 -4.63 6.39
CA PHE A 74 -9.41 -3.36 5.72
C PHE A 74 -9.09 -3.56 4.25
N THR A 75 -8.52 -4.70 3.88
CA THR A 75 -8.29 -5.08 2.47
C THR A 75 -9.14 -6.28 2.06
N THR A 76 -9.06 -6.64 0.78
CA THR A 76 -9.63 -7.89 0.25
C THR A 76 -8.55 -8.62 -0.52
N ALA A 77 -8.69 -9.94 -0.64
CA ALA A 77 -7.78 -10.73 -1.46
C ALA A 77 -7.72 -10.28 -2.93
N ALA A 78 -8.84 -9.78 -3.47
CA ALA A 78 -8.88 -9.25 -4.84
C ALA A 78 -8.04 -7.96 -4.96
N LEU A 79 -8.18 -7.05 -4.00
CA LEU A 79 -7.40 -5.81 -3.95
C LEU A 79 -5.90 -6.09 -3.83
N VAL A 80 -5.50 -7.01 -2.94
CA VAL A 80 -4.09 -7.43 -2.79
C VAL A 80 -3.56 -8.07 -4.07
N HIS A 81 -4.31 -9.01 -4.65
CA HIS A 81 -3.93 -9.64 -5.92
C HIS A 81 -3.72 -8.60 -7.02
N ASP A 82 -4.66 -7.68 -7.19
CA ASP A 82 -4.60 -6.63 -8.21
C ASP A 82 -3.42 -5.68 -7.96
N ALA A 83 -3.15 -5.32 -6.69
CA ALA A 83 -2.01 -4.49 -6.33
C ALA A 83 -0.69 -5.17 -6.71
N LEU A 84 -0.50 -6.43 -6.33
CA LEU A 84 0.73 -7.20 -6.64
C LEU A 84 0.91 -7.45 -8.14
N ALA A 85 -0.18 -7.73 -8.88
CA ALA A 85 -0.12 -7.83 -10.33
C ALA A 85 0.32 -6.51 -10.96
N SER A 86 -0.14 -5.38 -10.43
CA SER A 86 0.24 -4.05 -10.91
C SER A 86 1.68 -3.68 -10.54
N VAL A 87 2.19 -4.12 -9.38
CA VAL A 87 3.61 -4.01 -9.03
C VAL A 87 4.47 -4.79 -10.02
N ALA A 88 4.13 -6.05 -10.29
CA ALA A 88 4.86 -6.87 -11.25
C ALA A 88 4.80 -6.28 -12.67
N GLN A 89 3.64 -5.76 -13.08
CA GLN A 89 3.47 -5.08 -14.36
C GLN A 89 4.33 -3.82 -14.46
N HIS A 90 4.30 -2.96 -13.45
CA HIS A 90 5.10 -1.73 -13.42
C HIS A 90 6.60 -2.05 -13.51
N CYS A 91 7.09 -3.02 -12.73
CA CYS A 91 8.47 -3.47 -12.82
C CYS A 91 8.81 -4.03 -14.21
N ALA A 92 7.92 -4.82 -14.83
CA ALA A 92 8.12 -5.35 -16.18
C ALA A 92 8.25 -4.24 -17.23
N GLU A 93 7.37 -3.24 -17.19
CA GLU A 93 7.34 -2.11 -18.13
C GLU A 93 8.60 -1.24 -18.02
N ARG A 94 9.16 -1.15 -16.81
CA ARG A 94 10.38 -0.38 -16.52
C ARG A 94 11.67 -1.18 -16.66
N GLY A 95 11.59 -2.47 -16.98
CA GLY A 95 12.76 -3.34 -17.07
C GLY A 95 13.45 -3.61 -15.72
N VAL A 96 12.72 -3.50 -14.62
CA VAL A 96 13.27 -3.57 -13.25
C VAL A 96 13.08 -4.98 -12.67
N PRO A 97 14.16 -5.65 -12.23
CA PRO A 97 14.10 -6.88 -11.45
C PRO A 97 13.24 -6.74 -10.18
N LEU A 98 12.51 -7.80 -9.85
CA LEU A 98 11.61 -7.82 -8.69
C LEU A 98 11.84 -9.06 -7.83
N LEU A 99 11.98 -8.86 -6.53
CA LEU A 99 12.02 -9.92 -5.52
C LEU A 99 10.89 -9.74 -4.53
N PHE A 100 10.05 -10.77 -4.36
CA PHE A 100 9.06 -10.79 -3.28
C PHE A 100 9.64 -11.43 -2.03
N LEU A 101 9.76 -10.64 -0.97
CA LEU A 101 10.07 -11.09 0.39
C LEU A 101 8.78 -11.16 1.19
N CYS A 102 8.35 -12.38 1.55
CA CYS A 102 7.05 -12.65 2.13
C CYS A 102 7.16 -13.01 3.61
N LEU A 103 7.52 -12.04 4.45
CA LEU A 103 7.45 -12.21 5.91
C LEU A 103 6.00 -12.39 6.37
N ARG A 104 5.79 -13.03 7.53
CA ARG A 104 4.45 -13.32 8.08
C ARG A 104 4.42 -13.15 9.60
N PRO A 105 3.23 -13.03 10.22
CA PRO A 105 3.12 -12.97 11.67
C PRO A 105 3.66 -14.23 12.36
N ARG A 106 4.04 -14.08 13.64
CA ARG A 106 4.50 -15.19 14.49
C ARG A 106 3.54 -16.39 14.42
N PRO A 107 4.04 -17.64 14.33
CA PRO A 107 3.23 -18.84 14.11
C PRO A 107 2.38 -19.29 15.32
N THR A 108 2.05 -18.39 16.24
CA THR A 108 1.18 -18.64 17.40
C THR A 108 -0.23 -18.07 17.23
N GLY A 109 -0.55 -17.51 16.05
CA GLY A 109 -1.85 -16.92 15.76
C GLY A 109 -3.01 -17.93 15.73
N GLY A 110 -4.21 -17.47 16.06
CA GLY A 110 -5.42 -18.28 15.95
C GLY A 110 -5.73 -18.74 14.52
N ARG A 111 -6.59 -19.76 14.36
CA ARG A 111 -6.93 -20.39 13.06
C ARG A 111 -7.26 -19.39 11.93
N ARG A 112 -7.86 -18.26 12.29
CA ARG A 112 -8.21 -17.15 11.39
C ARG A 112 -6.96 -16.50 10.77
N VAL A 113 -5.97 -16.13 11.57
CA VAL A 113 -4.71 -15.53 11.09
C VAL A 113 -3.98 -16.50 10.18
N SER A 114 -3.89 -17.78 10.55
CA SER A 114 -3.26 -18.80 9.71
C SER A 114 -3.98 -18.97 8.36
N ALA A 115 -5.30 -18.83 8.31
CA ALA A 115 -6.06 -18.86 7.06
C ALA A 115 -5.74 -17.64 6.18
N CYS A 116 -5.59 -16.45 6.77
CA CYS A 116 -5.15 -15.24 6.08
C CYS A 116 -3.72 -15.41 5.54
N VAL A 117 -2.77 -15.93 6.32
CA VAL A 117 -1.41 -16.27 5.88
C VAL A 117 -1.43 -17.17 4.64
N ARG A 118 -2.12 -18.32 4.72
CA ARG A 118 -2.23 -19.25 3.56
C ARG A 118 -2.82 -18.58 2.32
N ARG A 119 -3.77 -17.66 2.52
CA ARG A 119 -4.43 -16.95 1.43
C ARG A 119 -3.49 -15.94 0.77
N ILE A 120 -2.78 -15.12 1.55
CA ILE A 120 -1.82 -14.13 1.05
C ILE A 120 -0.63 -14.81 0.38
N ASP A 121 -0.04 -15.83 1.01
CA ASP A 121 1.03 -16.65 0.42
C ASP A 121 0.67 -17.18 -0.97
N ARG A 122 -0.56 -17.69 -1.10
CA ARG A 122 -1.06 -18.23 -2.36
C ARG A 122 -1.18 -17.14 -3.42
N ILE A 123 -1.57 -15.92 -3.04
CA ILE A 123 -1.65 -14.78 -3.97
C ILE A 123 -0.24 -14.42 -4.44
N TYR A 124 0.70 -14.18 -3.53
CA TYR A 124 2.09 -13.84 -3.86
C TYR A 124 2.73 -14.89 -4.78
N ARG A 125 2.64 -16.18 -4.43
CA ARG A 125 3.17 -17.27 -5.27
C ARG A 125 2.51 -17.34 -6.65
N ARG A 126 1.21 -17.09 -6.74
CA ARG A 126 0.50 -17.08 -8.03
C ARG A 126 0.94 -15.92 -8.90
N ILE A 127 1.10 -14.72 -8.33
CA ILE A 127 1.60 -13.56 -9.06
C ILE A 127 3.04 -13.81 -9.51
N ALA A 128 3.90 -14.30 -8.61
CA ALA A 128 5.30 -14.61 -8.94
C ALA A 128 5.38 -15.59 -10.13
N LYS A 129 4.62 -16.70 -10.06
CA LYS A 129 4.54 -17.67 -11.16
C LYS A 129 3.99 -17.07 -12.45
N ALA A 130 2.88 -16.32 -12.38
CA ALA A 130 2.21 -15.77 -13.55
C ALA A 130 3.08 -14.75 -14.31
N HIS A 131 3.90 -14.00 -13.59
CA HIS A 131 4.80 -13.00 -14.16
C HIS A 131 6.26 -13.48 -14.28
N GLY A 132 6.56 -14.75 -13.99
CA GLY A 132 7.93 -15.27 -14.08
C GLY A 132 8.92 -14.60 -13.13
N VAL A 133 8.45 -14.10 -11.99
CA VAL A 133 9.29 -13.61 -10.89
C VAL A 133 9.96 -14.81 -10.20
N ALA A 134 11.14 -14.60 -9.60
CA ALA A 134 11.78 -15.61 -8.76
C ALA A 134 10.82 -16.15 -7.68
N PRO A 135 11.01 -17.41 -7.20
CA PRO A 135 10.25 -17.93 -6.08
C PRO A 135 10.27 -16.96 -4.89
N CYS A 136 9.10 -16.74 -4.28
CA CYS A 136 9.00 -15.84 -3.14
C CYS A 136 9.90 -16.31 -1.99
N VAL A 137 10.67 -15.39 -1.41
CA VAL A 137 11.44 -15.66 -0.19
C VAL A 137 10.47 -15.69 0.99
N THR A 138 10.42 -16.79 1.72
CA THR A 138 9.48 -16.98 2.84
C THR A 138 10.22 -17.30 4.14
N PRO A 139 9.58 -17.24 5.31
CA PRO A 139 10.16 -17.73 6.56
C PRO A 139 10.67 -19.17 6.47
N ALA A 140 10.03 -20.04 5.68
CA ALA A 140 10.53 -21.38 5.45
C ALA A 140 11.86 -21.39 4.67
N THR A 141 12.02 -20.48 3.71
CA THR A 141 13.28 -20.28 2.97
C THR A 141 14.38 -19.70 3.86
N ILE A 142 14.03 -18.79 4.77
CA ILE A 142 15.00 -18.08 5.63
C ILE A 142 15.43 -18.94 6.82
N PHE A 143 14.45 -19.59 7.46
CA PHE A 143 14.63 -20.25 8.74
C PHE A 143 14.64 -21.77 8.66
N GLY A 144 14.14 -22.35 7.56
CA GLY A 144 13.74 -23.76 7.48
C GLY A 144 12.43 -23.95 8.23
N GLU A 145 12.53 -24.25 9.53
CA GLU A 145 11.39 -24.30 10.44
C GLU A 145 11.16 -22.94 11.08
N GLU A 146 9.93 -22.43 10.96
CA GLU A 146 9.52 -21.20 11.62
C GLU A 146 9.16 -21.47 13.08
N ARG A 147 9.79 -20.73 13.99
CA ARG A 147 9.69 -20.92 15.43
C ARG A 147 9.39 -19.61 16.13
N ALA A 148 8.76 -19.70 17.29
CA ALA A 148 8.20 -18.57 18.00
C ALA A 148 9.28 -17.59 18.51
N GLU A 149 10.49 -18.10 18.77
CA GLU A 149 11.66 -17.38 19.30
C GLU A 149 12.35 -16.50 18.25
N GLN A 150 11.98 -16.66 16.97
CA GLN A 150 12.46 -15.82 15.87
C GLN A 150 11.80 -14.44 15.86
N PHE A 151 10.86 -14.20 16.77
CA PHE A 151 10.06 -12.99 16.84
C PHE A 151 10.13 -12.34 18.23
N VAL A 152 10.27 -11.02 18.26
CA VAL A 152 10.22 -10.22 19.50
C VAL A 152 8.78 -10.07 19.97
N ASP A 153 7.85 -9.93 19.02
CA ASP A 153 6.42 -9.75 19.27
C ASP A 153 5.60 -10.51 18.19
N PRO A 154 4.27 -10.36 18.09
CA PRO A 154 3.49 -11.06 17.06
C PRO A 154 3.86 -10.75 15.60
N HIS A 155 4.65 -9.71 15.32
CA HIS A 155 4.85 -9.14 13.98
C HIS A 155 6.31 -8.88 13.61
N HIS A 156 7.21 -8.72 14.59
CA HIS A 156 8.59 -8.29 14.35
C HIS A 156 9.59 -9.40 14.63
N LEU A 157 10.53 -9.58 13.71
CA LEU A 157 11.66 -10.49 13.85
C LEU A 157 12.64 -10.02 14.94
N THR A 158 13.34 -10.97 15.56
CA THR A 158 14.51 -10.66 16.38
C THR A 158 15.67 -10.16 15.52
N ALA A 159 16.66 -9.51 16.12
CA ALA A 159 17.85 -9.06 15.39
C ALA A 159 18.58 -10.21 14.67
N GLU A 160 18.71 -11.38 15.32
CA GLU A 160 19.31 -12.57 14.73
C GLU A 160 18.50 -13.07 13.52
N ALA A 161 17.17 -13.13 13.65
CA ALA A 161 16.30 -13.52 12.55
C ALA A 161 16.35 -12.51 11.39
N SER A 162 16.45 -11.21 11.67
CA SER A 162 16.68 -10.15 10.68
C SER A 162 18.00 -10.31 9.94
N VAL A 163 19.10 -10.65 10.63
CA VAL A 163 20.40 -10.94 10.00
C VAL A 163 20.30 -12.13 9.04
N ARG A 164 19.63 -13.21 9.46
CA ARG A 164 19.41 -14.37 8.59
C ARG A 164 18.59 -14.02 7.35
N CYS A 165 17.54 -13.21 7.52
CA CYS A 165 16.76 -12.69 6.39
C CYS A 165 17.62 -11.89 5.43
N ALA A 166 18.44 -10.97 5.95
CA ALA A 166 19.33 -10.15 5.14
C ALA A 166 20.36 -10.98 4.35
N LYS A 167 20.96 -12.01 4.97
CA LYS A 167 21.89 -12.93 4.29
C LYS A 167 21.24 -13.63 3.11
N VAL A 168 20.04 -14.20 3.29
CA VAL A 168 19.32 -14.87 2.19
C VAL A 168 19.01 -13.89 1.05
N VAL A 169 18.64 -12.65 1.37
CA VAL A 169 18.41 -11.62 0.34
C VAL A 169 19.73 -11.24 -0.36
N ALA A 170 20.82 -11.04 0.38
CA ALA A 170 22.13 -10.72 -0.17
C ALA A 170 22.64 -11.83 -1.11
N ASP A 171 22.53 -13.10 -0.70
CA ASP A 171 22.94 -14.25 -1.51
C ASP A 171 22.18 -14.31 -2.85
N LEU A 172 20.88 -13.99 -2.84
CA LEU A 172 20.06 -13.93 -4.06
C LEU A 172 20.46 -12.77 -4.98
N ILE A 173 20.83 -11.63 -4.40
CA ILE A 173 21.30 -10.46 -5.16
C ILE A 173 22.66 -10.78 -5.79
N SER A 174 23.63 -11.23 -4.99
CA SER A 174 24.98 -11.58 -5.45
C SER A 174 24.98 -12.73 -6.47
N GLY A 175 24.02 -13.66 -6.38
CA GLY A 175 23.83 -14.72 -7.36
C GLY A 175 23.28 -14.24 -8.71
N GLY A 176 22.84 -12.98 -8.85
CA GLY A 176 22.33 -12.41 -10.10
C GLY A 176 21.03 -13.06 -10.61
N ALA A 177 20.32 -13.80 -9.75
CA ALA A 177 19.24 -14.70 -10.15
C ALA A 177 17.85 -14.05 -10.13
N ILE A 178 17.75 -12.74 -9.90
CA ILE A 178 16.47 -12.04 -9.77
C ILE A 178 16.02 -11.52 -11.14
N PRO A 179 14.96 -12.09 -11.75
CA PRO A 179 14.55 -11.72 -13.09
C PRO A 179 13.70 -10.45 -13.11
N VAL A 180 13.70 -9.78 -14.26
CA VAL A 180 12.67 -8.80 -14.62
C VAL A 180 11.34 -9.55 -14.84
N PRO A 181 10.22 -9.12 -14.23
CA PRO A 181 8.93 -9.74 -14.45
C PRO A 181 8.49 -9.67 -15.93
N ARG A 182 7.67 -10.64 -16.35
CA ARG A 182 7.02 -10.63 -17.67
C ARG A 182 5.78 -9.76 -17.62
N ALA A 183 5.69 -8.82 -18.56
CA ALA A 183 4.51 -8.00 -18.76
C ALA A 183 3.33 -8.87 -19.23
N SER A 184 2.16 -8.64 -18.64
CA SER A 184 0.91 -9.22 -19.11
C SER A 184 0.23 -8.26 -20.08
N ARG A 185 0.10 -8.66 -21.34
CA ARG A 185 -0.56 -7.84 -22.40
C ARG A 185 -2.03 -7.52 -22.10
N LEU A 186 -2.65 -8.23 -21.16
CA LEU A 186 -4.05 -8.06 -20.76
C LEU A 186 -4.19 -7.28 -19.44
N HIS A 187 -3.09 -6.85 -18.83
CA HIS A 187 -3.12 -6.07 -17.60
C HIS A 187 -3.35 -4.60 -17.90
N ALA A 188 -4.62 -4.19 -17.96
CA ALA A 188 -4.98 -2.78 -18.06
C ALA A 188 -4.67 -2.05 -16.74
N PRO A 189 -4.46 -0.72 -16.75
CA PRO A 189 -4.43 0.08 -15.54
C PRO A 189 -5.71 -0.14 -14.73
N ILE A 190 -5.55 -0.67 -13.52
CA ILE A 190 -6.63 -0.97 -12.56
C ILE A 190 -6.55 -0.09 -11.31
N PHE A 191 -5.44 0.63 -11.13
CA PHE A 191 -5.31 1.66 -10.11
C PHE A 191 -5.11 3.01 -10.76
N ASP A 192 -5.72 4.01 -10.14
CA ASP A 192 -5.53 5.40 -10.48
C ASP A 192 -5.06 6.12 -9.21
N TYR A 193 -3.85 6.67 -9.28
CA TYR A 193 -3.21 7.43 -8.21
C TYR A 193 -3.42 8.92 -8.51
N VAL A 194 -4.00 9.66 -7.58
CA VAL A 194 -4.22 11.11 -7.72
C VAL A 194 -3.47 11.82 -6.61
N SER A 195 -2.47 12.62 -6.96
CA SER A 195 -1.67 13.38 -5.98
C SER A 195 -2.38 14.67 -5.54
N ALA A 196 -1.95 15.24 -4.41
CA ALA A 196 -2.42 16.52 -3.89
C ALA A 196 -2.27 17.69 -4.89
N SER A 197 -1.31 17.63 -5.81
CA SER A 197 -1.15 18.62 -6.88
C SER A 197 -2.32 18.62 -7.87
N GLN A 198 -3.02 17.49 -8.03
CA GLN A 198 -4.15 17.33 -8.94
C GLN A 198 -5.50 17.59 -8.25
N ALA A 199 -5.52 17.71 -6.93
CA ALA A 199 -6.74 18.02 -6.19
C ALA A 199 -7.20 19.46 -6.46
N GLU A 200 -8.51 19.65 -6.53
CA GLU A 200 -9.18 20.93 -6.69
C GLU A 200 -9.62 21.44 -5.31
N PRO A 201 -8.85 22.35 -4.67
CA PRO A 201 -9.19 22.85 -3.34
C PRO A 201 -10.39 23.81 -3.37
N GLN A 202 -11.16 23.81 -2.28
CA GLN A 202 -12.29 24.71 -2.06
C GLN A 202 -12.30 25.17 -0.60
N GLY A 203 -12.48 26.47 -0.35
CA GLY A 203 -12.43 27.02 1.00
C GLY A 203 -11.02 27.01 1.60
N ARG A 204 -10.89 26.68 2.89
CA ARG A 204 -9.63 26.79 3.64
C ARG A 204 -8.68 25.62 3.38
N CYS A 205 -8.06 25.65 2.21
CA CYS A 205 -7.07 24.68 1.79
C CYS A 205 -5.75 25.35 1.42
N ARG A 206 -4.63 24.69 1.71
CA ARG A 206 -3.31 25.11 1.21
C ARG A 206 -2.45 23.89 0.90
N ARG A 207 -1.55 24.04 -0.06
CA ARG A 207 -0.52 23.02 -0.34
C ARG A 207 0.65 23.24 0.60
N VAL A 208 1.16 22.14 1.15
CA VAL A 208 2.34 22.13 2.03
C VAL A 208 3.30 21.06 1.55
N GLU A 209 4.58 21.39 1.48
CA GLU A 209 5.63 20.40 1.20
C GLU A 209 6.09 19.79 2.51
N ILE A 210 6.07 18.46 2.57
CA ILE A 210 6.50 17.71 3.74
C ILE A 210 7.64 16.82 3.29
N ALA A 211 8.77 16.90 3.98
CA ALA A 211 9.89 16.00 3.80
C ALA A 211 10.05 15.14 5.05
N SER A 212 10.19 13.84 4.88
CA SER A 212 10.52 12.89 5.95
C SER A 212 11.44 11.80 5.39
N THR A 213 12.00 10.99 6.28
CA THR A 213 12.87 9.87 5.92
C THR A 213 12.17 8.81 5.08
N VAL A 214 10.85 8.63 5.24
CA VAL A 214 10.06 7.58 4.59
C VAL A 214 9.19 8.09 3.44
N PHE A 215 8.82 9.37 3.48
CA PHE A 215 7.99 10.01 2.48
C PHE A 215 8.27 11.51 2.41
N SER A 216 8.54 12.00 1.20
CA SER A 216 8.63 13.43 0.91
C SER A 216 7.67 13.76 -0.21
N GLY A 217 6.95 14.88 -0.15
CA GLY A 217 6.03 15.31 -1.20
C GLY A 217 5.05 16.39 -0.78
N SER A 218 4.24 16.78 -1.77
CA SER A 218 3.16 17.75 -1.60
C SER A 218 1.98 17.11 -0.89
N PHE A 219 1.45 17.81 0.11
CA PHE A 219 0.19 17.49 0.76
C PHE A 219 -0.79 18.64 0.58
N LEU A 220 -2.07 18.30 0.44
CA LEU A 220 -3.16 19.24 0.59
C LEU A 220 -3.57 19.26 2.06
N GLU A 221 -3.33 20.39 2.72
CA GLU A 221 -3.85 20.68 4.05
C GLU A 221 -5.23 21.31 3.93
N ILE A 222 -6.20 20.78 4.67
CA ILE A 222 -7.60 21.23 4.70
C ILE A 222 -7.92 21.59 6.15
N ALA A 223 -8.26 22.86 6.39
CA ALA A 223 -8.79 23.36 7.66
C ALA A 223 -10.30 23.58 7.55
N ARG A 224 -11.01 23.71 8.69
CA ARG A 224 -12.45 23.96 8.70
C ARG A 224 -12.80 25.43 8.46
N PRO A 225 -13.85 25.77 7.69
CA PRO A 225 -14.48 24.92 6.67
C PRO A 225 -13.60 24.85 5.42
N GLY A 226 -13.39 23.64 4.91
CA GLY A 226 -12.58 23.41 3.71
C GLY A 226 -12.91 22.08 3.06
N ALA A 227 -12.74 21.99 1.75
CA ALA A 227 -13.04 20.82 0.96
C ALA A 227 -12.08 20.68 -0.21
N SER A 228 -12.05 19.50 -0.81
CA SER A 228 -11.25 19.22 -1.98
C SER A 228 -11.90 18.17 -2.85
N ARG A 229 -11.86 18.36 -4.16
CA ARG A 229 -12.29 17.38 -5.14
C ARG A 229 -11.09 16.66 -5.76
N TRP A 230 -11.21 15.35 -5.91
CA TRP A 230 -10.13 14.47 -6.37
C TRP A 230 -10.54 13.81 -7.69
N PRO A 231 -9.94 14.21 -8.83
CA PRO A 231 -10.40 13.84 -10.17
C PRO A 231 -9.93 12.43 -10.59
N GLY A 232 -10.27 11.40 -9.81
CA GLY A 232 -9.95 10.00 -10.13
C GLY A 232 -11.18 9.15 -10.40
N ARG A 233 -10.95 7.97 -10.99
CA ARG A 233 -12.02 7.06 -11.40
C ARG A 233 -11.87 5.67 -10.82
N GLY A 234 -12.95 5.16 -10.21
CA GLY A 234 -13.02 3.81 -9.67
C GLY A 234 -13.55 3.79 -8.25
N ARG A 235 -13.27 2.72 -7.52
CA ARG A 235 -13.62 2.61 -6.09
C ARG A 235 -12.50 3.20 -5.25
N LEU A 236 -12.80 4.05 -4.28
CA LEU A 236 -11.80 4.54 -3.33
C LEU A 236 -11.15 3.34 -2.61
N ALA A 237 -9.85 3.14 -2.80
CA ALA A 237 -9.08 2.06 -2.21
C ALA A 237 -8.36 2.52 -0.95
N GLY A 238 -7.79 3.72 -0.97
CA GLY A 238 -7.13 4.32 0.19
C GLY A 238 -6.78 5.79 0.01
N LEU A 239 -6.46 6.44 1.13
CA LEU A 239 -6.00 7.83 1.22
C LEU A 239 -4.62 7.83 1.85
N LEU A 240 -3.63 8.49 1.24
CA LEU A 240 -2.32 8.66 1.84
C LEU A 240 -2.35 9.93 2.71
N LEU A 241 -2.38 9.74 4.03
CA LEU A 241 -2.61 10.79 5.01
C LEU A 241 -1.40 10.96 5.92
N ARG A 242 -1.21 12.18 6.42
CA ARG A 242 -0.34 12.43 7.58
C ARG A 242 -1.20 12.62 8.81
N SER A 243 -0.94 11.81 9.84
CA SER A 243 -1.50 11.95 11.18
C SER A 243 -0.60 12.88 12.02
N THR A 244 -1.21 13.94 12.52
CA THR A 244 -0.62 14.98 13.38
C THR A 244 -1.48 15.16 14.63
N HIS A 245 -1.03 15.96 15.60
CA HIS A 245 -1.86 16.28 16.77
C HIS A 245 -3.16 17.02 16.39
N GLU A 246 -3.12 17.84 15.33
CA GLU A 246 -4.29 18.56 14.80
C GLU A 246 -5.19 17.69 13.91
N SER A 247 -4.81 16.43 13.61
CA SER A 247 -5.63 15.61 12.71
C SER A 247 -7.03 15.37 13.28
N GLY A 248 -8.05 15.56 12.44
CA GLY A 248 -9.45 15.47 12.85
C GLY A 248 -10.31 14.45 12.12
N VAL A 249 -11.60 14.55 12.39
CA VAL A 249 -12.65 13.83 11.65
C VAL A 249 -13.01 14.61 10.39
N TYR A 250 -13.15 13.92 9.27
CA TYR A 250 -13.50 14.51 7.98
C TYR A 250 -14.59 13.69 7.29
N ARG A 251 -15.26 14.33 6.33
CA ARG A 251 -16.27 13.72 5.48
C ARG A 251 -15.64 13.26 4.17
N ILE A 252 -16.05 12.09 3.70
CA ILE A 252 -15.85 11.63 2.32
C ILE A 252 -17.20 11.53 1.64
N THR A 253 -17.32 12.12 0.46
CA THR A 253 -18.52 12.05 -0.39
C THR A 253 -18.14 11.56 -1.79
N ALA A 254 -18.92 10.62 -2.34
CA ALA A 254 -18.89 10.30 -3.78
C ALA A 254 -20.29 9.84 -4.23
N GLY A 255 -20.85 10.49 -5.25
CA GLY A 255 -22.27 10.40 -5.59
C GLY A 255 -23.17 10.61 -4.37
N ALA A 256 -24.16 9.74 -4.18
CA ALA A 256 -25.11 9.81 -3.06
C ALA A 256 -24.58 9.24 -1.73
N ARG A 257 -23.28 8.87 -1.65
CA ARG A 257 -22.71 8.27 -0.44
C ARG A 257 -21.86 9.28 0.29
N ALA A 258 -22.14 9.46 1.59
CA ALA A 258 -21.32 10.22 2.51
C ALA A 258 -21.01 9.39 3.76
N PHE A 259 -19.82 9.56 4.33
CA PHE A 259 -19.44 8.96 5.60
C PHE A 259 -18.32 9.78 6.25
N ALA A 260 -18.20 9.64 7.55
CA ALA A 260 -17.16 10.29 8.33
C ALA A 260 -16.01 9.33 8.64
N ARG A 261 -14.81 9.89 8.79
CA ARG A 261 -13.58 9.15 9.07
C ARG A 261 -12.59 10.01 9.83
N THR A 262 -11.77 9.41 10.68
CA THR A 262 -10.68 10.10 11.38
C THR A 262 -9.35 9.94 10.64
N ALA A 263 -8.53 11.00 10.63
CA ALA A 263 -7.12 10.93 10.20
C ALA A 263 -6.17 10.58 11.35
N GLN A 264 -6.66 10.51 12.58
CA GLN A 264 -5.86 10.10 13.73
C GLN A 264 -5.61 8.60 13.74
N SER A 265 -4.42 8.24 14.21
CA SER A 265 -4.05 6.86 14.51
C SER A 265 -3.34 6.78 15.85
N SER A 266 -3.62 5.72 16.62
CA SER A 266 -2.92 5.49 17.89
C SER A 266 -1.43 5.23 17.71
N MET A 267 -1.01 4.82 16.50
CA MET A 267 0.42 4.68 16.16
C MET A 267 1.21 6.00 16.23
N ARG A 268 0.54 7.16 16.28
CA ARG A 268 1.19 8.47 16.48
C ARG A 268 1.94 8.55 17.81
N GLU A 269 1.50 7.80 18.82
CA GLU A 269 2.18 7.72 20.12
C GLU A 269 3.61 7.17 20.00
N ILE A 270 3.86 6.37 18.95
CA ILE A 270 5.16 5.75 18.67
C ILE A 270 5.92 6.53 17.61
N VAL A 271 5.22 7.01 16.56
CA VAL A 271 5.82 7.72 15.42
C VAL A 271 5.22 9.13 15.31
N PRO A 272 5.91 10.17 15.80
CA PRO A 272 5.45 11.54 15.58
C PRO A 272 5.48 11.86 14.08
N ASN A 273 4.42 12.47 13.56
CA ASN A 273 4.24 12.78 12.11
C ASN A 273 4.05 11.57 11.20
N LEU A 274 3.40 10.54 11.71
CA LEU A 274 3.07 9.31 11.01
C LEU A 274 2.35 9.57 9.68
N ILE A 275 2.90 9.06 8.59
CA ILE A 275 2.26 9.01 7.26
C ILE A 275 1.75 7.58 7.04
N LEU A 276 0.52 7.41 6.56
CA LEU A 276 -0.12 6.11 6.40
C LEU A 276 -1.07 6.07 5.21
N LEU A 277 -1.20 4.89 4.60
CA LEU A 277 -2.28 4.62 3.66
C LEU A 277 -3.54 4.14 4.41
N HIS A 278 -4.51 5.04 4.54
CA HIS A 278 -5.80 4.81 5.15
C HIS A 278 -6.75 4.08 4.16
N TYR A 279 -6.81 2.75 4.22
CA TYR A 279 -7.68 1.92 3.37
C TYR A 279 -9.18 2.20 3.57
N SER A 280 -9.95 2.36 2.50
CA SER A 280 -11.43 2.43 2.61
C SER A 280 -12.04 1.03 2.54
N ARG A 281 -12.92 0.72 3.50
CA ARG A 281 -13.72 -0.51 3.54
C ARG A 281 -15.00 -0.34 2.74
N ARG A 282 -15.64 0.83 2.84
CA ARG A 282 -16.86 1.23 2.13
C ARG A 282 -16.65 1.33 0.63
N ARG A 283 -15.44 1.73 0.19
CA ARG A 283 -15.02 1.77 -1.22
C ARG A 283 -16.07 2.43 -2.13
N PRO A 284 -16.51 3.66 -1.82
CA PRO A 284 -17.44 4.38 -2.68
C PRO A 284 -16.88 4.44 -4.11
N ARG A 285 -17.76 4.31 -5.10
CA ARG A 285 -17.37 4.50 -6.50
C ARG A 285 -17.41 6.00 -6.79
N ALA A 286 -16.33 6.51 -7.34
CA ALA A 286 -16.20 7.86 -7.83
C ALA A 286 -15.99 7.85 -9.35
N ASP A 287 -16.57 8.82 -10.04
CA ASP A 287 -16.32 9.15 -11.44
C ASP A 287 -15.96 10.64 -11.50
N PHE A 288 -14.72 10.94 -11.09
CA PHE A 288 -14.18 12.30 -10.95
C PHE A 288 -14.91 13.18 -9.92
N ASP A 289 -15.74 12.61 -9.04
CA ASP A 289 -16.63 13.32 -8.11
C ASP A 289 -16.32 13.06 -6.62
N LEU A 290 -15.14 12.49 -6.30
CA LEU A 290 -14.76 12.27 -4.90
C LEU A 290 -14.47 13.61 -4.23
N GLU A 291 -15.28 13.97 -3.23
CA GLU A 291 -15.04 15.11 -2.34
C GLU A 291 -14.53 14.62 -0.98
N ILE A 292 -13.51 15.30 -0.45
CA ILE A 292 -13.03 15.14 0.92
C ILE A 292 -13.09 16.50 1.61
N ALA A 293 -13.83 16.59 2.72
CA ALA A 293 -14.16 17.85 3.36
C ALA A 293 -13.99 17.82 4.90
N MET A 294 -13.61 18.96 5.43
CA MET A 294 -13.58 19.31 6.85
C MET A 294 -14.71 20.34 7.09
N PRO A 295 -15.97 19.90 7.29
CA PRO A 295 -17.09 20.82 7.52
C PRO A 295 -16.95 21.54 8.87
N ASP A 296 -17.60 22.69 9.01
CA ASP A 296 -17.68 23.48 10.25
C ASP A 296 -18.82 23.05 11.19
N ASP A 297 -19.78 22.26 10.70
CA ASP A 297 -20.85 21.66 11.51
C ASP A 297 -20.42 20.29 12.10
N GLU A 298 -20.06 20.30 13.38
CA GLU A 298 -19.69 19.08 14.13
C GLU A 298 -20.85 18.10 14.27
N SER A 299 -22.06 18.60 14.49
CA SER A 299 -23.25 17.76 14.70
C SER A 299 -23.63 17.02 13.42
N ALA A 300 -23.61 17.71 12.28
CA ALA A 300 -23.84 17.09 10.97
C ALA A 300 -22.75 16.06 10.63
N LEU A 301 -21.49 16.34 10.97
CA LEU A 301 -20.39 15.38 10.76
C LEU A 301 -20.53 14.14 11.65
N ALA A 302 -20.91 14.31 12.92
CA ALA A 302 -21.13 13.22 13.87
C ALA A 302 -22.32 12.32 13.48
N ALA A 303 -23.34 12.89 12.83
CA ALA A 303 -24.51 12.15 12.35
C ALA A 303 -24.21 11.23 11.14
N LEU A 304 -23.08 11.40 10.46
CA LEU A 304 -22.71 10.55 9.33
C LEU A 304 -22.29 9.15 9.80
N PRO A 305 -22.55 8.10 8.98
CA PRO A 305 -22.01 6.78 9.26
C PRO A 305 -20.49 6.82 9.38
N GLN A 306 -19.94 6.27 10.46
CA GLN A 306 -18.49 6.23 10.65
C GLN A 306 -17.84 5.08 9.87
N GLU A 307 -16.65 5.33 9.32
CA GLU A 307 -15.74 4.30 8.81
C GLU A 307 -14.50 4.21 9.70
N LYS A 308 -14.32 3.04 10.35
CA LYS A 308 -13.14 2.78 11.16
C LYS A 308 -11.87 2.84 10.31
N THR A 309 -10.77 3.33 10.89
CA THR A 309 -9.40 3.18 10.39
C THR A 309 -8.70 2.01 11.10
N LEU A 310 -7.56 1.57 10.57
CA LEU A 310 -6.70 0.63 11.30
C LEU A 310 -6.09 1.41 12.48
N LEU A 311 -6.29 0.93 13.70
CA LEU A 311 -5.80 1.58 14.93
C LEU A 311 -6.28 3.05 15.05
N PRO A 312 -7.61 3.29 15.12
CA PRO A 312 -8.15 4.64 15.24
C PRO A 312 -7.77 5.26 16.58
N ALA A 313 -7.57 6.57 16.59
CA ALA A 313 -7.51 7.37 17.80
C ALA A 313 -8.49 8.55 17.70
N GLU A 314 -8.89 9.08 18.85
CA GLU A 314 -9.71 10.28 18.91
C GLU A 314 -8.89 11.53 18.53
N PRO A 315 -9.51 12.56 17.91
CA PRO A 315 -8.88 13.86 17.72
C PRO A 315 -8.41 14.46 19.05
N GLY A 316 -7.13 14.88 19.10
CA GLY A 316 -6.60 15.58 20.26
C GLY A 316 -6.89 17.08 20.28
N ALA A 317 -7.07 17.69 19.11
CA ALA A 317 -7.35 19.11 18.96
C ALA A 317 -8.86 19.42 19.01
N PRO A 318 -9.24 20.61 19.54
CA PRO A 318 -10.61 21.12 19.47
C PRO A 318 -11.15 21.10 18.04
N PHE A 319 -12.45 20.85 17.86
CA PHE A 319 -13.06 20.66 16.55
C PHE A 319 -12.68 21.72 15.51
N ALA A 320 -12.74 23.00 15.89
CA ALA A 320 -12.42 24.14 15.02
C ALA A 320 -10.95 24.22 14.58
N GLU A 321 -10.03 23.65 15.37
CA GLU A 321 -8.58 23.65 15.12
C GLU A 321 -8.12 22.41 14.34
N GLN A 322 -9.02 21.43 14.17
CA GLN A 322 -8.68 20.21 13.47
C GLN A 322 -8.34 20.48 12.00
N ARG A 323 -7.34 19.77 11.51
CA ARG A 323 -6.86 19.78 10.12
C ARG A 323 -6.85 18.37 9.52
N LEU A 324 -6.74 18.32 8.20
CA LEU A 324 -6.50 17.09 7.46
C LEU A 324 -5.37 17.33 6.46
N GLN A 325 -4.40 16.42 6.40
CA GLN A 325 -3.29 16.48 5.44
C GLN A 325 -3.31 15.23 4.55
N ILE A 326 -3.56 15.42 3.24
CA ILE A 326 -3.69 14.35 2.25
C ILE A 326 -2.61 14.51 1.17
N ALA A 327 -1.74 13.51 1.01
CA ALA A 327 -0.77 13.49 -0.09
C ALA A 327 -1.36 12.93 -1.38
N ALA A 328 -2.20 11.90 -1.28
CA ALA A 328 -2.74 11.24 -2.46
C ALA A 328 -4.00 10.42 -2.17
N VAL A 329 -4.73 10.08 -3.23
CA VAL A 329 -5.87 9.18 -3.24
C VAL A 329 -5.62 8.04 -4.23
N MET A 330 -5.90 6.81 -3.80
CA MET A 330 -5.86 5.62 -4.65
C MET A 330 -7.26 5.16 -5.00
N PHE A 331 -7.58 5.09 -6.28
CA PHE A 331 -8.79 4.47 -6.82
C PHE A 331 -8.48 3.10 -7.40
N TRP A 332 -9.45 2.19 -7.33
CA TRP A 332 -9.34 0.81 -7.78
C TRP A 332 -10.53 0.42 -8.67
N SER A 333 -10.21 -0.11 -9.85
CA SER A 333 -11.15 -0.67 -10.81
C SER A 333 -10.90 -2.18 -10.93
N PRO A 334 -11.68 -3.03 -10.22
CA PRO A 334 -11.40 -4.46 -10.10
C PRO A 334 -11.26 -5.17 -11.45
N SER A 335 -10.23 -6.02 -11.57
CA SER A 335 -9.89 -6.70 -12.82
C SER A 335 -10.92 -7.74 -13.30
N PHE A 336 -11.76 -8.27 -12.41
CA PHE A 336 -12.70 -9.37 -12.72
C PHE A 336 -13.65 -9.07 -13.89
N TRP A 337 -14.27 -7.89 -13.92
CA TRP A 337 -15.17 -7.50 -15.00
C TRP A 337 -14.45 -7.38 -16.35
N ARG A 338 -13.20 -6.92 -16.34
CA ARG A 338 -12.39 -6.78 -17.55
C ARG A 338 -11.84 -8.11 -18.05
N ARG A 339 -11.51 -9.06 -17.16
CA ARG A 339 -11.17 -10.44 -17.53
C ARG A 339 -12.35 -11.15 -18.20
N TRP A 340 -13.56 -10.94 -17.69
CA TRP A 340 -14.78 -11.47 -18.30
C TRP A 340 -15.03 -10.86 -19.69
N LEU A 341 -14.88 -9.54 -19.84
CA LEU A 341 -15.01 -8.84 -21.13
C LEU A 341 -13.91 -9.21 -22.14
N ALA A 342 -12.67 -9.44 -21.69
CA ALA A 342 -11.57 -9.90 -22.53
C ALA A 342 -11.78 -11.34 -23.02
N LEU A 343 -12.34 -12.22 -22.19
CA LEU A 343 -12.73 -13.57 -22.59
C LEU A 343 -13.85 -13.56 -23.63
N LEU A 344 -14.84 -12.66 -23.47
CA LEU A 344 -15.89 -12.46 -24.46
C LEU A 344 -15.32 -11.95 -25.80
N SER A 345 -14.45 -10.93 -25.78
CA SER A 345 -13.89 -10.36 -27.02
C SER A 345 -12.95 -11.30 -27.77
N LEU A 346 -12.27 -12.22 -27.06
CA LEU A 346 -11.48 -13.29 -27.67
C LEU A 346 -12.38 -14.36 -28.33
N ARG A 347 -13.53 -14.71 -27.73
CA ARG A 347 -14.51 -15.61 -28.35
C ARG A 347 -15.09 -15.04 -29.65
N PHE A 348 -15.48 -13.77 -29.66
CA PHE A 348 -16.01 -13.12 -30.87
C PHE A 348 -14.96 -12.93 -31.99
N ARG A 349 -13.66 -12.89 -31.66
CA ARG A 349 -12.58 -12.87 -32.68
C ARG A 349 -12.29 -14.26 -33.27
N GLN A 350 -12.54 -15.34 -32.55
CA GLN A 350 -12.40 -16.70 -33.08
C GLN A 350 -13.54 -17.05 -34.04
N GLU A 351 -14.77 -16.64 -33.77
CA GLU A 351 -15.92 -16.85 -34.69
C GLU A 351 -15.76 -16.09 -36.02
N LYS A 352 -15.13 -14.91 -36.01
CA LYS A 352 -14.82 -14.19 -37.26
C LYS A 352 -13.69 -14.81 -38.10
N ARG A 353 -12.92 -15.75 -37.53
CA ARG A 353 -11.88 -16.50 -38.27
C ARG A 353 -12.36 -17.82 -38.84
N SER A 354 -13.52 -18.34 -38.41
CA SER A 354 -14.11 -19.57 -38.96
C SER A 354 -15.07 -19.34 -40.13
N PHE A 355 -15.19 -18.11 -40.62
CA PHE A 355 -16.07 -17.70 -41.73
C PHE A 355 -15.29 -17.15 -42.94
N ARG A 356 -14.01 -17.49 -43.07
CA ARG A 356 -13.20 -17.18 -44.26
C ARG A 356 -12.53 -18.42 -44.82
#